data_AF-A0A1D9GSC0-F1
#
_entry.id   AF-A0A1D9GSC0-F1
#
_cell.length_a   1.000
_cell.length_b   1.000
_cell.length_c   1.000
_cell.angle_alpha   90.00
_cell.angle_beta   90.00
_cell.angle_gamma   90.00
#
_symmetry.space_group_name_H-M   'P 1'
#
loop_
_entity.id
_entity.type
_entity.pdbx_description
1 polymer ?
#
loop_
_entity_poly.entity_id
_entity_poly.type
_entity_poly.pdbx_seq_one_letter_code
_entity_poly.pdbx_strand_id
1 'polypeptide(L)' 'MEQIMSRTQIREEGALAARAGKQGASNPYPEGTEARKEWDRGFILDRRAAQALRIATAAVVSKGMARRVA' A
#
# COMPACT_ATOMS: atom_id res chain seq x y z
N MET A 1 -11.87 2.13 27.42
CA MET A 1 -10.74 3.01 27.06
C MET A 1 -10.84 3.26 25.56
N GLU A 2 -11.32 4.43 25.15
CA GLU A 2 -11.26 4.84 23.74
C GLU A 2 -9.81 5.20 23.45
N GLN A 3 -9.08 4.32 22.76
CA GLN A 3 -7.72 4.66 22.30
C GLN A 3 -7.87 5.73 21.22
N ILE A 4 -7.61 6.99 21.58
CA ILE A 4 -7.50 8.08 20.61
C ILE A 4 -6.21 7.83 19.81
N MET A 5 -6.34 7.10 18.72
CA MET A 5 -5.23 6.89 17.79
C MET A 5 -4.85 8.22 17.14
N SER A 6 -3.57 8.51 17.11
CA SER A 6 -3.06 9.69 16.41
C SER A 6 -3.23 9.53 14.89
N ARG A 7 -3.35 10.66 14.17
CA ARG A 7 -3.39 10.70 12.70
C ARG A 7 -2.22 9.94 12.07
N THR A 8 -1.04 10.00 12.70
CA THR A 8 0.16 9.29 12.25
C THR A 8 0.00 7.78 12.31
N GLN A 9 -0.55 7.24 13.41
CA GLN A 9 -0.79 5.81 13.56
C GLN A 9 -1.82 5.29 12.56
N ILE A 10 -2.90 6.04 12.35
CA ILE A 10 -3.95 5.69 11.38
C ILE A 10 -3.37 5.63 9.96
N ARG A 11 -2.47 6.58 9.63
CA ARG A 11 -1.75 6.57 8.35
C ARG A 11 -0.80 5.38 8.23
N GLU A 12 -0.10 5.02 9.30
CA GLU A 12 0.78 3.84 9.32
C GLU A 12 0.00 2.53 9.15
N GLU A 13 -1.19 2.40 9.74
CA GLU A 13 -2.06 1.24 9.50
C GLU A 13 -2.44 1.10 8.03
N GLY A 14 -2.78 2.21 7.37
CA GLY A 14 -3.06 2.23 5.93
C GLY A 14 -1.87 1.75 5.11
N ALA A 15 -0.69 2.27 5.43
CA ALA A 15 0.57 1.85 4.81
C ALA A 15 0.84 0.34 5.00
N LEU A 16 0.68 -0.18 6.22
CA LEU A 16 0.85 -1.60 6.52
C LEU A 16 -0.15 -2.47 5.76
N ALA A 17 -1.42 -2.05 5.66
CA ALA A 17 -2.43 -2.76 4.91
C ALA A 17 -2.09 -2.84 3.41
N ALA A 18 -1.56 -1.76 2.83
CA ALA A 18 -1.09 -1.77 1.44
C ALA A 18 0.09 -2.71 1.22
N ARG A 19 1.06 -2.73 2.14
CA ARG A 19 2.21 -3.65 2.09
C ARG A 19 1.79 -5.11 2.21
N ALA A 20 0.77 -5.38 3.03
CA ALA A 20 0.16 -6.70 3.16
C ALA A 20 -0.67 -7.12 1.93
N GLY A 21 -0.84 -6.24 0.94
CA GLY A 21 -1.63 -6.51 -0.26
C GLY A 21 -3.14 -6.51 -0.03
N LYS A 22 -3.61 -5.91 1.06
CA LYS A 22 -5.06 -5.73 1.31
C LYS A 22 -5.67 -4.79 0.27
N GLN A 23 -6.99 -4.82 0.14
CA GLN A 23 -7.72 -3.90 -0.72
C GLN A 23 -8.06 -2.61 0.04
N GLY A 24 -8.22 -1.49 -0.68
CA GLY A 24 -8.61 -0.22 -0.05
C GLY A 24 -9.98 -0.29 0.65
N ALA A 25 -10.86 -1.19 0.19
CA ALA A 25 -12.13 -1.48 0.85
C ALA A 25 -11.99 -2.14 2.23
N SER A 26 -10.80 -2.61 2.60
CA SER A 26 -10.50 -3.15 3.94
C SER A 26 -10.24 -2.06 4.99
N ASN A 27 -10.43 -0.78 4.64
CA ASN A 27 -10.33 0.33 5.57
C ASN A 27 -11.37 0.17 6.70
N PRO A 28 -10.94 0.07 7.98
CA PRO A 28 -11.85 -0.17 9.10
C PRO A 28 -12.63 1.09 9.53
N TYR A 29 -12.26 2.26 9.01
CA TYR A 29 -12.82 3.54 9.44
C TYR A 29 -14.06 3.92 8.60
N PRO A 30 -15.11 4.48 9.24
CA PRO A 30 -16.34 4.89 8.56
C PRO A 30 -16.10 5.93 7.47
N GLU A 31 -16.96 5.93 6.44
CA GLU A 31 -16.94 6.96 5.39
C GLU A 31 -17.11 8.37 5.96
N GLY A 32 -16.43 9.32 5.33
CA GLY A 32 -16.45 10.73 5.74
C GLY A 32 -15.58 11.09 6.94
N THR A 33 -15.02 10.12 7.67
CA THR A 33 -14.16 10.41 8.84
C THR A 33 -12.76 10.85 8.44
N GLU A 34 -12.15 11.74 9.23
CA GLU A 34 -10.72 12.10 9.07
C GLU A 34 -9.82 10.88 9.21
N ALA A 35 -10.19 9.92 10.07
CA ALA A 35 -9.46 8.66 10.22
C ALA A 35 -9.41 7.86 8.92
N ARG A 36 -10.55 7.73 8.22
CA ARG A 36 -10.59 7.06 6.91
C ARG A 36 -9.67 7.75 5.91
N LYS A 37 -9.68 9.08 5.87
CA LYS A 37 -8.81 9.87 4.97
C LYS A 37 -7.33 9.66 5.28
N GLU A 38 -6.93 9.62 6.55
CA GLU A 38 -5.52 9.39 6.91
C GLU A 38 -5.07 7.96 6.58
N TRP A 39 -5.94 6.97 6.82
CA TRP A 39 -5.66 5.59 6.45
C TRP A 39 -5.52 5.46 4.93
N ASP A 40 -6.45 6.03 4.15
CA ASP A 40 -6.42 5.99 2.69
C ASP A 40 -5.15 6.65 2.13
N ARG A 41 -4.69 7.77 2.72
CA ARG A 41 -3.42 8.41 2.35
C ARG A 41 -2.24 7.47 2.53
N GLY A 42 -2.13 6.81 3.68
CA GLY A 42 -1.06 5.84 3.93
C GLY A 42 -1.11 4.66 2.97
N PHE A 43 -2.32 4.12 2.77
CA PHE A 43 -2.56 2.99 1.87
C PHE A 43 -2.19 3.29 0.41
N ILE A 44 -2.62 4.44 -0.12
CA ILE A 44 -2.35 4.83 -1.52
C ILE A 44 -0.85 5.03 -1.75
N LEU A 45 -0.16 5.66 -0.81
CA LEU A 45 1.27 5.98 -0.92
C LEU A 45 2.11 4.70 -1.01
N ASP A 46 1.89 3.75 -0.11
CA ASP A 46 2.62 2.48 -0.09
C ASP A 46 2.17 1.52 -1.20
N ARG A 47 0.89 1.52 -1.58
CA ARG A 47 0.41 0.68 -2.70
C ARG A 47 1.10 1.05 -4.01
N ARG A 48 1.31 2.35 -4.27
CA ARG A 48 2.05 2.82 -5.46
C ARG A 48 3.51 2.38 -5.42
N ALA A 49 4.16 2.50 -4.27
CA ALA A 49 5.54 2.03 -4.10
C ALA A 49 5.66 0.52 -4.32
N ALA A 50 4.76 -0.27 -3.74
CA ALA A 50 4.72 -1.72 -3.90
C ALA A 50 4.43 -2.15 -5.35
N GLN A 51 3.60 -1.39 -6.08
CA GLN A 51 3.31 -1.66 -7.49
C GLN A 51 4.50 -1.30 -8.40
N ALA A 52 5.15 -0.16 -8.15
CA ALA A 52 6.35 0.26 -8.89
C ALA A 52 7.49 -0.77 -8.75
N LEU A 53 7.71 -1.27 -7.54
CA LEU A 53 8.71 -2.31 -7.29
C LEU A 53 8.40 -3.60 -8.07
N ARG A 54 7.14 -4.06 -8.06
CA ARG A 54 6.71 -5.25 -8.81
C ARG A 54 6.96 -5.13 -10.31
N ILE A 55 6.63 -3.97 -10.89
CA ILE A 55 6.85 -3.72 -12.32
C ILE A 55 8.35 -3.74 -12.65
N ALA A 56 9.17 -3.08 -11.82
CA ALA A 56 10.62 -3.06 -12.00
C ALA A 56 11.23 -4.47 -11.92
N THR A 57 10.82 -5.29 -10.95
CA THR A 57 11.29 -6.68 -10.84
C THR A 57 10.86 -7.53 -12.03
N ALA A 58 9.61 -7.41 -12.49
CA ALA A 58 9.11 -8.15 -13.65
C ALA A 58 9.85 -7.79 -14.96
N ALA A 59 10.22 -6.51 -15.12
CA ALA A 59 11.00 -6.04 -16.27
C ALA A 59 12.42 -6.64 -16.29
N VAL A 60 13.07 -6.77 -15.12
CA VAL A 60 14.40 -7.39 -15.01
C VAL A 60 14.36 -8.88 -15.37
N VAL A 61 13.35 -9.62 -14.88
CA VAL A 61 13.19 -11.05 -15.20
C VAL A 61 12.99 -11.26 -16.71
N SER A 62 12.12 -10.47 -17.33
CA SER A 62 11.81 -10.58 -18.76
C SER A 62 13.04 -10.28 -19.64
N LYS A 63 13.84 -9.27 -19.27
CA LYS A 63 15.07 -8.90 -19.99
C LYS A 63 16.20 -9.92 -19.81
N GLY A 64 16.29 -10.56 -18.64
CA GLY A 64 17.25 -11.64 -18.37
C GLY A 64 16.96 -12.92 -19.14
N MET A 65 15.67 -13.25 -19.33
CA MET A 65 15.25 -14.43 -20.08
C MET A 65 15.56 -14.29 -21.58
N ALA A 66 15.28 -13.12 -22.19
CA ALA A 66 15.55 -12.87 -23.60
C ALA A 66 17.04 -12.93 -23.98
N ARG A 67 17.96 -12.71 -23.02
CA ARG A 67 19.41 -12.77 -23.24
C ARG A 67 20.02 -14.17 -23.15
N ARG A 68 19.27 -15.17 -22.65
CA ARG A 68 19.76 -16.55 -22.48
C ARG A 68 19.36 -17.49 -23.62
N VAL A 69 18.50 -17.03 -24.55
CA VAL A 69 17.97 -17.84 -25.66
C VAL A 69 18.51 -17.39 -27.02
N ALA A 70 19.53 -16.53 -27.05
CA ALA A 70 20.18 -16.02 -28.26
C ALA A 70 21.62 -16.51 -28.36
#